data_AF-A0A916VIH6-F1
#
_entry.id   AF-A0A916VIH6-F1
#
_cell.length_a   1.000
_cell.length_b   1.000
_cell.length_c   1.000
_cell.angle_alpha   90.00
_cell.angle_beta   90.00
_cell.angle_gamma   90.00
#
_symmetry.space_group_name_H-M   'P 1'
#
loop_
_entity.id
_entity.type
_entity.pdbx_description
1 polymer ?
#
loop_
_entity_poly.entity_id
_entity_poly.type
_entity_poly.pdbx_seq_one_letter_code
_entity_poly.pdbx_strand_id
1 'polypeptide(L)'
;MRIINNVFWIYYLSDKDPQFDPNKVGKWMYFFSDRNFMEKMCKEAIEEGIVQECKHSNANDGVSCFYLNDDDFEGHKKVISFFLKNKLIRKTKTGRLYNISFKHDEQTEAGDYGKNYHSDIKLNQFIDLETGGWK
;
A
#
# COMPACT_ATOMS: atom_id res chain seq x y z
N MET A 1 13.53 -0.28 13.51
CA MET A 1 12.10 -0.49 13.23
C MET A 1 11.35 -0.66 14.55
N ARG A 2 10.16 -0.06 14.67
CA ARG A 2 9.23 -0.21 15.80
C ARG A 2 7.97 -0.94 15.34
N ILE A 3 7.42 -1.82 16.18
CA ILE A 3 6.17 -2.54 15.91
C ILE A 3 5.18 -2.22 17.03
N ILE A 4 3.98 -1.74 16.68
CA ILE A 4 2.92 -1.37 17.61
C ILE A 4 1.64 -2.08 17.17
N ASN A 5 0.87 -2.64 18.09
CA ASN A 5 -0.36 -3.33 17.75
C ASN A 5 -1.52 -2.97 18.68
N ASN A 6 -2.73 -3.11 18.15
CA ASN A 6 -3.97 -3.09 18.92
C ASN A 6 -4.86 -4.26 18.48
N VAL A 7 -6.11 -4.30 18.95
CA VAL A 7 -7.05 -5.39 18.63
C VAL A 7 -7.32 -5.52 17.12
N PHE A 8 -7.19 -4.45 16.35
CA PHE A 8 -7.55 -4.41 14.93
C PHE A 8 -6.36 -4.33 13.98
N TRP A 9 -5.23 -3.79 14.42
CA TRP A 9 -4.13 -3.42 13.54
C TRP A 9 -2.76 -3.76 14.12
N ILE A 10 -1.81 -4.09 13.24
CA ILE A 10 -0.39 -4.18 13.53
C ILE A 10 0.33 -3.16 12.64
N TYR A 11 1.04 -2.23 13.26
CA TYR A 11 1.78 -1.14 12.65
C TYR A 11 3.27 -1.45 12.66
N TYR A 12 3.94 -1.11 11.56
CA TYR A 12 5.37 -1.23 11.36
C TYR A 12 5.87 0.16 10.99
N LEU A 13 6.78 0.68 11.82
CA LEU A 13 7.28 2.05 11.71
C LEU A 13 8.80 2.01 11.57
N SER A 14 9.34 2.87 10.72
CA SER A 14 10.76 3.20 10.74
C SER A 14 11.15 3.84 12.07
N ASP A 15 12.46 3.91 12.33
CA ASP A 15 13.00 4.57 13.52
C ASP A 15 12.84 6.09 13.46
N LYS A 16 12.73 6.64 12.25
CA LYS A 16 12.33 8.03 12.01
C LYS A 16 10.82 8.09 11.88
N ASP A 17 10.21 9.13 12.45
CA ASP A 17 8.79 9.38 12.25
C ASP A 17 8.55 9.83 10.80
N PRO A 18 7.49 9.33 10.14
CA PRO A 18 7.15 9.75 8.80
C PRO A 18 6.78 11.23 8.76
N GLN A 19 7.18 11.91 7.69
CA GLN A 19 6.79 13.31 7.42
C GLN A 19 5.59 13.31 6.46
N PHE A 20 4.43 12.97 6.99
CA PHE A 20 3.18 12.98 6.22
C PHE A 20 2.55 14.37 6.21
N ASP A 21 2.16 14.83 5.02
CA ASP A 21 1.29 15.99 4.87
C ASP A 21 -0.17 15.50 4.98
N PRO A 22 -0.95 15.96 5.96
CA PRO A 22 -2.32 15.50 6.17
C PRO A 22 -3.22 15.61 4.93
N ASN A 23 -2.95 16.54 4.02
CA ASN A 23 -3.75 16.74 2.80
C ASN A 23 -3.30 15.87 1.63
N LYS A 24 -2.17 15.17 1.75
CA LYS A 24 -1.53 14.41 0.67
C LYS A 24 -1.30 12.96 1.01
N VAL A 25 -1.27 12.63 2.29
CA VAL A 25 -0.99 11.28 2.76
C VAL A 25 -2.09 10.34 2.31
N GLY A 26 -1.66 9.19 1.83
CA GLY A 26 -2.53 8.10 1.48
C GLY A 26 -1.81 6.77 1.51
N LYS A 27 -2.45 5.76 0.94
CA LYS A 27 -2.02 4.36 1.05
C LYS A 27 -2.24 3.56 -0.23
N TRP A 28 -1.25 2.75 -0.57
CA TRP A 28 -1.47 1.57 -1.41
C TRP A 28 -1.94 0.41 -0.54
N MET A 29 -2.90 -0.37 -1.03
CA MET A 29 -3.51 -1.46 -0.27
C MET A 29 -3.31 -2.82 -0.92
N TYR A 30 -3.15 -3.85 -0.10
CA TYR A 30 -3.17 -5.25 -0.53
C TYR A 30 -4.07 -6.09 0.38
N PHE A 31 -4.95 -6.89 -0.22
CA PHE A 31 -5.86 -7.78 0.50
C PHE A 31 -5.25 -9.18 0.62
N PHE A 32 -4.80 -9.54 1.82
CA PHE A 32 -4.09 -10.77 2.12
C PHE A 32 -5.02 -11.82 2.73
N SER A 33 -4.64 -13.09 2.58
CA SER A 33 -5.27 -14.25 3.23
C SER A 33 -4.27 -15.10 4.03
N ASP A 34 -3.02 -14.64 4.11
CA ASP A 34 -1.94 -15.26 4.87
C ASP A 34 -1.25 -14.17 5.69
N ARG A 35 -1.55 -14.16 6.98
CA ARG A 35 -0.98 -13.24 7.95
C ARG A 35 0.54 -13.36 8.05
N ASN A 36 1.10 -14.57 8.08
CA ASN A 36 2.54 -14.76 8.24
C ASN A 36 3.31 -14.18 7.04
N PHE A 37 2.77 -14.38 5.84
CA PHE A 37 3.29 -13.74 4.64
C PHE A 37 3.21 -12.21 4.74
N MET A 38 2.07 -11.68 5.18
CA MET A 38 1.92 -10.22 5.29
C MET A 38 2.83 -9.59 6.35
N GLU A 39 3.00 -10.24 7.50
CA GLU A 39 3.94 -9.79 8.54
C GLU A 39 5.37 -9.71 8.00
N LYS A 40 5.79 -10.69 7.19
CA LYS A 40 7.10 -10.67 6.52
C LYS A 40 7.22 -9.48 5.55
N MET A 41 6.21 -9.28 4.70
CA MET A 41 6.20 -8.18 3.72
C MET A 41 6.23 -6.79 4.37
N CYS A 42 5.51 -6.60 5.48
CA CYS A 42 5.54 -5.33 6.22
C CYS A 42 6.92 -5.06 6.84
N LYS A 43 7.57 -6.08 7.43
CA LYS A 43 8.95 -5.95 7.95
C LYS A 43 9.93 -5.59 6.84
N GLU A 44 9.91 -6.34 5.74
CA GLU A 44 10.79 -6.10 4.59
C GLU A 44 10.59 -4.69 4.00
N ALA A 45 9.36 -4.20 3.93
CA ALA A 45 9.09 -2.86 3.41
C ALA A 45 9.71 -1.74 4.28
N ILE A 46 9.75 -1.91 5.60
CA ILE A 46 10.44 -0.95 6.49
C ILE A 46 11.95 -1.12 6.42
N GLU A 47 12.45 -2.35 6.44
CA GLU A 47 13.89 -2.68 6.43
C GLU A 47 14.57 -2.26 5.11
N GLU A 48 13.92 -2.47 3.97
CA GLU A 48 14.40 -2.03 2.65
C GLU A 48 14.14 -0.52 2.39
N GLY A 49 13.51 0.19 3.33
CA GLY A 49 13.21 1.62 3.20
C GLY A 49 12.20 1.95 2.08
N ILE A 50 11.28 1.02 1.81
CA ILE A 50 10.21 1.20 0.82
C ILE A 50 9.20 2.24 1.30
N VAL A 51 8.80 2.15 2.57
CA VAL A 51 7.96 3.14 3.27
C VAL A 51 8.47 3.37 4.69
N GLN A 52 8.06 4.48 5.29
CA GLN A 52 8.33 4.75 6.71
C GLN A 52 7.24 4.18 7.63
N GLU A 53 6.02 3.96 7.09
CA GLU A 53 4.91 3.37 7.82
C GLU A 53 4.12 2.41 6.93
N CYS A 54 3.84 1.21 7.46
CA CYS A 54 2.81 0.34 6.94
C CYS A 54 2.08 -0.38 8.07
N LYS A 55 0.88 -0.89 7.78
CA LYS A 55 0.12 -1.69 8.73
C LYS A 55 -0.63 -2.80 8.05
N HIS A 56 -1.08 -3.79 8.82
CA HIS A 56 -2.05 -4.77 8.36
C HIS A 56 -3.07 -5.11 9.44
N SER A 57 -4.22 -5.65 9.04
CA SER A 57 -5.25 -6.14 9.95
C SER A 57 -4.67 -7.17 10.93
N ASN A 58 -4.98 -7.07 12.22
CA ASN A 58 -4.61 -8.06 13.24
C ASN A 58 -5.56 -9.27 13.20
N ALA A 59 -5.59 -9.93 12.05
CA ALA A 59 -6.42 -11.09 11.75
C ALA A 59 -5.66 -12.01 10.76
N ASN A 60 -6.19 -13.22 10.53
CA ASN A 60 -5.56 -14.19 9.62
C ASN A 60 -5.62 -13.75 8.15
N ASP A 61 -6.65 -13.01 7.79
CA ASP A 61 -6.84 -12.34 6.52
C ASP A 61 -7.20 -10.85 6.75
N GLY A 62 -7.20 -10.05 5.69
CA GLY A 62 -7.58 -8.65 5.80
C GLY A 62 -6.89 -7.77 4.77
N VAL A 63 -6.55 -6.54 5.19
CA VAL A 63 -5.91 -5.54 4.34
C VAL A 63 -4.62 -5.04 4.97
N SER A 64 -3.60 -4.86 4.14
CA SER A 64 -2.41 -4.10 4.47
C SER A 64 -2.39 -2.77 3.74
N CYS A 65 -1.79 -1.77 4.37
CA CYS A 65 -1.71 -0.39 3.88
C CYS A 65 -0.26 0.08 3.96
N PHE A 66 0.25 0.66 2.87
CA PHE A 66 1.61 1.20 2.75
C PHE A 66 1.52 2.69 2.47
N TYR A 67 2.02 3.50 3.40
CA TYR A 67 1.74 4.93 3.45
C TYR A 67 2.87 5.79 2.87
N LEU A 68 2.46 6.85 2.16
CA LEU A 68 3.30 7.88 1.56
C LEU A 68 2.44 9.09 1.17
N ASN A 69 3.07 10.21 0.84
CA ASN A 69 2.37 11.37 0.26
C ASN A 69 2.15 11.14 -1.24
N ASP A 70 1.05 11.67 -1.77
CA ASP A 70 0.67 11.54 -3.18
C ASP A 70 1.64 12.17 -4.18
N ASP A 71 2.44 13.14 -3.74
CA ASP A 71 3.47 13.83 -4.51
C ASP A 71 4.86 13.18 -4.40
N ASP A 72 5.02 12.14 -3.59
CA ASP A 72 6.27 11.36 -3.50
C ASP A 72 6.38 10.34 -4.65
N PHE A 73 6.63 10.85 -5.86
CA PHE A 73 6.69 10.03 -7.07
C PHE A 73 7.70 8.88 -6.99
N GLU A 74 8.85 9.10 -6.36
CA GLU A 74 9.87 8.06 -6.17
C GLU A 74 9.44 7.04 -5.11
N GLY A 75 8.76 7.46 -4.04
CA GLY A 75 8.11 6.57 -3.08
C GLY A 75 7.06 5.69 -3.75
N HIS A 76 6.21 6.26 -4.61
CA HIS A 76 5.23 5.51 -5.40
C HIS A 76 5.91 4.43 -6.25
N LYS A 77 7.01 4.78 -6.92
CA LYS A 77 7.79 3.81 -7.71
C LYS A 77 8.35 2.67 -6.86
N LYS A 78 8.89 2.98 -5.68
CA LYS A 78 9.42 1.98 -4.74
C LYS A 78 8.32 1.03 -4.28
N VAL A 79 7.17 1.55 -3.84
CA VAL A 79 6.04 0.72 -3.37
C VAL A 79 5.52 -0.17 -4.51
N ILE A 80 5.31 0.38 -5.70
CA ILE A 80 4.82 -0.39 -6.85
C ILE A 80 5.84 -1.45 -7.27
N SER A 81 7.13 -1.13 -7.29
CA SER A 81 8.20 -2.11 -7.58
C SER A 81 8.22 -3.23 -6.55
N PHE A 82 8.09 -2.90 -5.26
CA PHE A 82 7.99 -3.87 -4.18
C PHE A 82 6.75 -4.75 -4.34
N PHE A 83 5.61 -4.18 -4.70
CA PHE A 83 4.37 -4.91 -4.94
C PHE A 83 4.49 -5.87 -6.13
N LEU A 84 5.12 -5.44 -7.23
CA LEU A 84 5.36 -6.30 -8.39
C LEU A 84 6.31 -7.45 -8.06
N LYS A 85 7.47 -7.15 -7.42
CA LYS A 85 8.48 -8.13 -6.97
C LYS A 85 7.85 -9.22 -6.09
N ASN A 86 7.01 -8.80 -5.14
CA ASN A 86 6.41 -9.69 -4.14
C ASN A 86 4.99 -10.16 -4.49
N LYS A 87 4.52 -9.91 -5.72
CA LYS A 87 3.19 -10.33 -6.22
C LYS A 87 2.02 -9.81 -5.36
N LEU A 88 2.15 -8.61 -4.81
CA LEU A 88 1.12 -7.90 -4.03
C LEU A 88 0.12 -7.13 -4.90
N ILE A 89 0.10 -7.42 -6.20
CA ILE A 89 -0.92 -6.92 -7.13
C ILE A 89 -1.60 -8.14 -7.75
N ARG A 90 -2.91 -8.27 -7.50
CA ARG A 90 -3.69 -9.35 -8.08
C ARG A 90 -3.63 -9.26 -9.60
N LYS A 91 -3.72 -10.42 -10.26
CA LYS A 91 -3.88 -10.53 -11.70
C LYS A 91 -5.26 -11.08 -12.04
N THR A 92 -5.81 -10.69 -13.18
CA THR A 92 -7.01 -11.31 -13.76
C THR A 92 -6.66 -12.72 -14.26
N LYS A 93 -7.68 -13.48 -14.70
CA LYS A 93 -7.47 -14.79 -15.32
C LYS A 93 -6.57 -14.76 -16.57
N THR A 94 -6.51 -13.61 -17.25
CA THR A 94 -5.68 -13.42 -18.46
C THR A 94 -4.26 -12.95 -18.14
N GLY A 95 -3.89 -12.80 -16.86
CA GLY A 95 -2.56 -12.36 -16.44
C GLY A 95 -2.39 -10.85 -16.30
N ARG A 96 -3.39 -10.06 -16.73
CA ARG A 96 -3.41 -8.59 -16.60
C ARG A 96 -3.46 -8.17 -15.13
N LEU A 97 -2.70 -7.14 -14.76
CA LEU A 97 -2.73 -6.57 -13.41
C LEU A 97 -4.05 -5.84 -13.13
N TYR A 98 -4.58 -5.98 -11.91
CA TYR A 98 -5.69 -5.14 -11.46
C TYR A 98 -5.23 -3.68 -11.33
N ASN A 99 -6.06 -2.74 -11.79
CA ASN A 99 -5.78 -1.31 -11.67
C ASN A 99 -6.09 -0.80 -10.25
N ILE A 100 -5.26 -1.19 -9.28
CA ILE A 100 -5.41 -0.74 -7.90
C ILE A 100 -5.25 0.78 -7.82
N SER A 101 -5.87 1.37 -6.79
CA SER A 101 -5.87 2.81 -6.55
C SER A 101 -5.12 3.14 -5.27
N PHE A 102 -4.40 4.24 -5.29
CA PHE A 102 -3.88 4.86 -4.08
C PHE A 102 -5.04 5.54 -3.34
N LYS A 103 -5.06 5.50 -2.01
CA LYS A 103 -6.15 6.08 -1.22
C LYS A 103 -5.72 7.15 -0.23
N HIS A 104 -6.17 8.38 -0.44
CA HIS A 104 -6.01 9.48 0.50
C HIS A 104 -6.71 9.18 1.82
N ASP A 105 -6.05 9.55 2.92
CA ASP A 105 -6.59 9.33 4.27
C ASP A 105 -7.76 10.27 4.56
N GLU A 106 -7.74 11.53 4.11
CA GLU A 106 -8.87 12.46 4.27
C GLU A 106 -10.19 11.90 3.70
N GLN A 107 -10.15 11.32 2.49
CA GLN A 107 -11.31 10.64 1.90
C GLN A 107 -11.74 9.40 2.69
N THR A 108 -10.76 8.69 3.26
CA THR A 108 -11.00 7.52 4.12
C THR A 108 -11.70 7.94 5.42
N GLU A 109 -11.31 9.07 6.01
CA GLU A 109 -11.88 9.66 7.22
C GLU A 109 -13.28 10.24 6.98
N ALA A 110 -13.52 10.82 5.80
CA ALA A 110 -14.84 11.24 5.34
C ALA A 110 -15.82 10.08 5.11
N GLY A 111 -15.33 8.83 5.15
CA GLY A 111 -16.15 7.63 4.96
C GLY A 111 -16.39 7.29 3.49
N ASP A 112 -15.62 7.84 2.57
CA ASP A 112 -15.77 7.59 1.14
C ASP A 112 -15.19 6.23 0.75
N TYR A 113 -16.08 5.25 0.60
CA TYR A 113 -15.76 3.90 0.14
C TYR A 113 -16.63 3.48 -1.05
N GLY A 114 -16.22 2.41 -1.73
CA GLY A 114 -17.01 1.82 -2.80
C GLY A 114 -17.16 2.74 -4.01
N LYS A 115 -18.40 2.98 -4.45
CA LYS A 115 -18.70 3.79 -5.64
C LYS A 115 -18.44 5.29 -5.46
N ASN A 116 -18.42 5.77 -4.22
CA ASN A 116 -18.22 7.18 -3.90
C ASN A 116 -16.73 7.54 -3.82
N TYR A 117 -15.86 6.52 -3.75
CA TYR A 117 -14.43 6.71 -3.68
C TYR A 117 -13.83 6.91 -5.08
N HIS A 118 -13.23 8.07 -5.31
CA HIS A 118 -12.51 8.40 -6.54
C HIS A 118 -11.07 8.78 -6.22
N SER A 119 -10.14 7.89 -6.57
CA SER A 119 -8.71 8.23 -6.55
C SER A 119 -8.28 8.83 -7.88
N ASP A 120 -7.55 9.92 -7.79
CA ASP A 120 -6.83 10.51 -8.92
C ASP A 120 -5.54 9.73 -9.25
N ILE A 121 -5.07 8.86 -8.35
CA ILE A 121 -3.84 8.08 -8.53
C ILE A 121 -4.12 6.58 -8.68
N LYS A 122 -3.76 6.03 -9.84
CA LYS A 122 -3.98 4.63 -10.19
C LYS A 122 -2.75 3.97 -10.78
N LEU A 123 -2.65 2.65 -10.59
CA LEU A 123 -1.51 1.86 -11.05
C LEU A 123 -1.21 2.05 -12.55
N ASN A 124 -2.25 2.17 -13.38
CA ASN A 124 -2.09 2.35 -14.83
C ASN A 124 -1.47 3.70 -15.26
N GLN A 125 -1.30 4.66 -14.34
CA GLN A 125 -0.54 5.87 -14.61
C GLN A 125 0.97 5.62 -14.55
N PHE A 126 1.41 4.61 -13.79
CA PHE A 126 2.82 4.28 -13.58
C PHE A 126 3.31 3.15 -14.49
N ILE A 127 2.48 2.14 -14.71
CA ILE A 127 2.86 0.94 -15.44
C ILE A 127 1.81 0.56 -16.50
N ASP A 128 2.26 -0.17 -17.51
CA ASP A 128 1.38 -0.91 -18.40
C ASP A 128 0.81 -2.14 -17.66
N LEU A 129 -0.52 -2.28 -17.63
CA LEU A 129 -1.17 -3.33 -16.85
C LEU A 129 -1.11 -4.72 -17.51
N GLU A 130 -0.82 -4.81 -18.80
CA GLU A 130 -0.68 -6.08 -19.51
C GLU A 130 0.73 -6.64 -19.32
N THR A 131 1.75 -5.79 -19.44
CA THR A 131 3.16 -6.20 -19.39
C THR A 131 3.78 -6.08 -18.00
N GLY A 132 3.26 -5.17 -17.15
CA GLY A 132 3.90 -4.78 -15.89
C GLY A 132 5.12 -3.87 -16.07
N GLY A 133 5.41 -3.41 -17.29
CA GLY A 133 6.51 -2.49 -17.58
C GLY A 133 6.19 -1.05 -17.18
N TRP A 134 7.21 -0.31 -16.75
CA TRP A 134 7.12 1.13 -16.46
C TRP A 134 6.80 1.94 -17.71
N LYS A 135 6.01 3.01 -17.55
CA LYS A 135 5.72 4.00 -18.60
C LYS A 135 6.69 5.17 -18.58
#